data_AF-A0AAU6ZKG5-F1
#
_entry.id   AF-A0AAU6ZKG5-F1
#
_cell.length_a   1.000
_cell.length_b   1.000
_cell.length_c   1.000
_cell.angle_alpha   90.00
_cell.angle_beta   90.00
_cell.angle_gamma   90.00
#
_symmetry.space_group_name_H-M   'P 1'
#
loop_
_entity.id
_entity.type
_entity.pdbx_description
1 polymer ?
#
loop_
_entity_poly.entity_id
_entity_poly.type
_entity_poly.pdbx_seq_one_letter_code
_entity_poly.pdbx_strand_id
1 'polypeptide(L)'
;MDLSARIRSKHAAELNELRQEVSRSSQGEPIHSGRRHHRLGPTPSIENENINVTIVVETVEWGWFAPGPAPAGTCVTVSVAAHRRDSGVQASLSLTECDSWLRALLPGPWMTHAYRCCCSTGSANAGIVSYRLFLDAFHKPTPKPAEVLAEGCQPLQLL
;
A
#
# COMPACT_ATOMS: atom_id res chain seq x y z
N MET A 1 -4.85 23.46 -1.41
CA MET A 1 -4.79 22.40 -2.45
C MET A 1 -4.45 21.10 -1.74
N ASP A 2 -5.25 20.06 -1.93
CA ASP A 2 -5.05 18.76 -1.27
C ASP A 2 -3.72 18.13 -1.69
N LEU A 3 -2.97 17.58 -0.72
CA LEU A 3 -1.65 16.97 -0.93
C LEU A 3 -1.76 15.75 -1.86
N SER A 4 -2.83 14.97 -1.75
CA SER A 4 -3.07 13.83 -2.63
C SER A 4 -3.28 14.24 -4.09
N ALA A 5 -3.92 15.39 -4.33
CA ALA A 5 -4.11 15.96 -5.66
C ALA A 5 -2.77 16.44 -6.26
N ARG A 6 -1.90 17.06 -5.45
CA ARG A 6 -0.54 17.46 -5.89
C ARG A 6 0.30 16.24 -6.28
N ILE A 7 0.28 15.19 -5.44
CA ILE A 7 0.96 13.92 -5.73
C ILE A 7 0.45 13.34 -7.05
N ARG A 8 -0.88 13.23 -7.22
CA ARG A 8 -1.50 12.67 -8.42
C ARG A 8 -1.14 13.46 -9.67
N SER A 9 -1.13 14.79 -9.60
CA SER A 9 -0.77 15.64 -10.73
C SER A 9 0.71 15.49 -11.12
N LYS A 10 1.60 15.34 -10.14
CA LYS A 10 3.04 15.26 -10.38
C LYS A 10 3.50 13.88 -10.85
N HIS A 11 2.85 12.82 -10.38
CA HIS A 11 3.24 11.42 -10.60
C HIS A 11 2.15 10.62 -11.34
N ALA A 12 1.40 11.28 -12.22
CA ALA A 12 0.22 10.69 -12.84
C ALA A 12 0.55 9.42 -13.64
N ALA A 13 1.66 9.43 -14.38
CA ALA A 13 2.08 8.31 -15.22
C ALA A 13 2.49 7.11 -14.36
N GLU A 14 3.38 7.32 -13.40
CA GLU A 14 3.92 6.27 -12.53
C GLU A 14 2.82 5.65 -11.65
N LEU A 15 1.88 6.48 -11.16
CA LEU A 15 0.73 5.97 -10.41
C LEU A 15 -0.23 5.17 -11.29
N ASN A 16 -0.39 5.55 -12.57
CA ASN A 16 -1.22 4.79 -13.51
C ASN A 16 -0.58 3.44 -13.86
N GLU A 17 0.72 3.41 -14.10
CA GLU A 17 1.49 2.18 -14.34
C GLU A 17 1.38 1.22 -13.14
N LEU A 18 1.66 1.72 -11.94
CA LEU A 18 1.56 0.93 -10.71
C LEU A 18 0.15 0.35 -10.50
N ARG A 19 -0.91 1.12 -10.78
CA ARG A 19 -2.29 0.60 -10.72
C ARG A 19 -2.54 -0.50 -11.74
N GLN A 20 -2.07 -0.34 -12.97
CA GLN A 20 -2.24 -1.34 -14.02
C GLN A 20 -1.51 -2.64 -13.66
N GLU A 21 -0.31 -2.57 -13.09
CA GLU A 21 0.45 -3.74 -12.65
C GLU A 21 -0.25 -4.52 -11.54
N VAL A 22 -0.81 -3.79 -10.56
CA VAL A 22 -1.61 -4.37 -9.49
C VAL A 22 -2.86 -5.04 -10.06
N SER A 23 -3.57 -4.41 -11.01
CA SER A 23 -4.78 -4.97 -11.63
C SER A 23 -4.52 -6.10 -12.63
N ARG A 24 -3.39 -6.13 -13.35
CA ARG A 24 -3.05 -7.24 -14.27
C ARG A 24 -2.65 -8.50 -13.51
N SER A 25 -2.00 -8.33 -12.36
CA SER A 25 -1.62 -9.43 -11.47
C SER A 25 -2.82 -10.24 -10.97
N SER A 26 -4.02 -9.67 -11.06
CA SER A 26 -5.29 -10.23 -10.64
C SER A 26 -6.01 -11.10 -11.68
N GLN A 27 -5.62 -11.06 -12.97
CA GLN A 27 -6.48 -11.51 -14.08
C GLN A 27 -6.04 -12.75 -14.86
N GLY A 28 -4.96 -13.45 -14.50
CA GLY A 28 -4.76 -14.77 -15.12
C GLY A 28 -3.37 -15.36 -15.03
N GLU A 29 -3.14 -16.19 -14.02
CA GLU A 29 -2.23 -17.35 -14.07
C GLU A 29 -2.76 -18.39 -13.05
N PRO A 30 -2.80 -19.69 -13.36
CA PRO A 30 -3.32 -20.71 -12.46
C PRO A 30 -2.31 -21.08 -11.35
N ILE A 31 -2.85 -21.35 -10.16
CA ILE A 31 -2.31 -22.21 -9.09
C ILE A 31 -0.92 -21.78 -8.54
N HIS A 32 -0.93 -21.07 -7.41
CA HIS A 32 0.23 -20.80 -6.53
C HIS A 32 1.36 -19.91 -7.09
N SER A 33 1.05 -18.91 -7.94
CA SER A 33 2.04 -17.85 -8.20
C SER A 33 2.09 -16.92 -6.98
N GLY A 34 3.11 -17.09 -6.14
CA GLY A 34 3.23 -16.44 -4.83
C GLY A 34 3.25 -14.91 -4.82
N ARG A 35 3.60 -14.37 -3.64
CA ARG A 35 3.80 -12.95 -3.30
C ARG A 35 4.33 -12.12 -4.47
N ARG A 36 3.56 -11.12 -4.94
CA ARG A 36 3.96 -10.21 -6.04
C ARG A 36 4.24 -8.81 -5.51
N HIS A 37 5.36 -8.20 -5.92
CA HIS A 37 5.80 -6.88 -5.47
C HIS A 37 5.93 -5.93 -6.67
N HIS A 38 5.33 -4.75 -6.57
CA HIS A 38 5.42 -3.65 -7.52
C HIS A 38 5.98 -2.42 -6.79
N ARG A 39 6.77 -1.59 -7.47
CA ARG A 39 7.49 -0.48 -6.80
C ARG A 39 7.40 0.81 -7.60
N LEU A 40 7.13 1.91 -6.91
CA LEU A 40 7.27 3.27 -7.40
C LEU A 40 8.35 4.01 -6.62
N GLY A 41 9.20 4.74 -7.34
CA GLY A 41 10.28 5.55 -6.78
C GLY A 41 11.63 4.83 -6.71
N PRO A 42 12.67 5.49 -6.17
CA PRO A 42 12.61 6.69 -5.34
C PRO A 42 12.12 7.93 -6.08
N THR A 43 11.17 8.66 -5.49
CA THR A 43 10.62 9.92 -6.02
C THR A 43 10.67 11.02 -4.96
N PRO A 44 10.87 12.30 -5.29
CA PRO A 44 10.91 13.36 -4.28
C PRO A 44 9.63 13.45 -3.44
N SER A 45 9.76 13.60 -2.11
CA SER A 45 8.64 14.03 -1.26
C SER A 45 8.11 15.38 -1.73
N ILE A 46 6.81 15.58 -1.53
CA ILE A 46 6.13 16.84 -1.85
C ILE A 46 6.32 17.88 -0.74
N GLU A 47 6.52 17.43 0.50
CA GLU A 47 6.70 18.29 1.67
C GLU A 47 8.17 18.62 1.95
N ASN A 48 9.12 17.73 1.57
CA ASN A 48 10.54 17.93 1.82
C ASN A 48 11.40 17.44 0.64
N GLU A 49 12.05 18.37 -0.06
CA GLU A 49 12.87 18.07 -1.24
C GLU A 49 14.13 17.25 -0.93
N ASN A 50 14.58 17.23 0.32
CA ASN A 50 15.73 16.42 0.75
C ASN A 50 15.36 14.97 1.05
N ILE A 51 14.09 14.59 0.89
CA ILE A 51 13.57 13.25 1.11
C ILE A 51 13.09 12.65 -0.22
N ASN A 52 13.45 11.40 -0.43
CA ASN A 52 12.88 10.55 -1.46
C ASN A 52 11.91 9.54 -0.81
N VAL A 53 10.76 9.38 -1.43
CA VAL A 53 9.71 8.42 -1.09
C VAL A 53 9.82 7.21 -2.01
N THR A 54 9.65 6.01 -1.45
CA THR A 54 9.48 4.76 -2.19
C THR A 54 8.18 4.13 -1.76
N ILE A 55 7.39 3.67 -2.73
CA ILE A 55 6.14 2.95 -2.51
C ILE A 55 6.32 1.55 -3.03
N VAL A 56 5.98 0.56 -2.21
CA VAL A 56 5.94 -0.85 -2.61
C VAL A 56 4.52 -1.34 -2.43
N VAL A 57 3.95 -1.91 -3.48
CA VAL A 57 2.64 -2.57 -3.44
C VAL A 57 2.86 -4.06 -3.55
N GLU A 58 2.37 -4.79 -2.58
CA GLU A 58 2.43 -6.22 -2.51
C GLU A 58 1.03 -6.81 -2.61
N THR A 59 0.87 -7.87 -3.38
CA THR A 59 -0.40 -8.57 -3.57
C THR A 59 -0.23 -10.04 -3.17
N VAL A 60 -1.08 -10.52 -2.25
CA VAL A 60 -1.04 -11.88 -1.71
C VAL A 60 -2.46 -12.45 -1.59
N GLU A 61 -2.67 -13.69 -2.02
CA GLU A 61 -3.95 -14.38 -1.83
C GLU A 61 -4.26 -14.63 -0.35
N TRP A 62 -5.54 -14.58 0.03
CA TRP A 62 -5.95 -14.82 1.42
C TRP A 62 -5.58 -16.22 1.93
N GLY A 63 -5.47 -17.20 1.03
CA GLY A 63 -4.95 -18.54 1.31
C GLY A 63 -3.62 -18.57 2.05
N TRP A 64 -2.79 -17.52 1.88
CA TRP A 64 -1.51 -17.40 2.57
C TRP A 64 -1.61 -17.10 4.06
N PHE A 65 -2.75 -16.56 4.51
CA PHE A 65 -2.97 -16.13 5.90
C PHE A 65 -3.84 -17.10 6.70
N ALA A 66 -4.46 -18.10 6.06
CA ALA A 66 -5.38 -19.01 6.73
C ALA A 66 -4.77 -20.41 6.90
N PRO A 67 -4.96 -21.06 8.07
CA PRO A 67 -4.52 -22.44 8.30
C PRO A 67 -5.46 -23.51 7.68
N GLY A 68 -6.48 -23.11 6.92
CA GLY A 68 -7.50 -23.98 6.33
C GLY A 68 -8.06 -23.40 5.02
N PRO A 69 -9.21 -23.90 4.49
CA PRO A 69 -9.80 -23.37 3.26
C PRO A 69 -10.07 -21.87 3.41
N ALA A 70 -9.24 -21.04 2.78
CA ALA A 70 -9.43 -19.60 2.80
C ALA A 70 -10.49 -19.21 1.77
N PRO A 71 -11.32 -18.19 2.07
CA PRO A 71 -12.13 -17.58 1.04
C PRO A 71 -11.24 -17.05 -0.09
N ALA A 72 -11.75 -17.11 -1.31
CA ALA A 72 -11.07 -16.53 -2.46
C ALA A 72 -11.02 -15.00 -2.31
N GLY A 73 -9.84 -14.43 -2.48
CA GLY A 73 -9.61 -13.01 -2.33
C GLY A 73 -8.13 -12.68 -2.20
N THR A 74 -7.84 -11.39 -2.09
CA THR A 74 -6.48 -10.87 -2.15
C THR A 74 -6.27 -9.77 -1.11
N CYS A 75 -5.14 -9.81 -0.43
CA CYS A 75 -4.64 -8.75 0.43
C CYS A 75 -3.63 -7.92 -0.37
N VAL A 76 -3.91 -6.64 -0.52
CA VAL A 76 -2.98 -5.66 -1.09
C VAL A 76 -2.33 -4.90 0.05
N THR A 77 -1.02 -5.00 0.19
CA THR A 77 -0.22 -4.23 1.15
C THR A 77 0.52 -3.11 0.45
N VAL A 78 0.30 -1.86 0.86
CA VAL A 78 1.04 -0.70 0.34
C VAL A 78 1.98 -0.21 1.43
N SER A 79 3.28 -0.26 1.18
CA SER A 79 4.33 0.21 2.09
C SER A 79 4.94 1.50 1.55
N VAL A 80 4.93 2.55 2.36
CA VAL A 80 5.53 3.85 2.06
C VAL A 80 6.77 4.03 2.94
N ALA A 81 7.93 4.17 2.31
CA ALA A 81 9.20 4.37 2.97
C ALA A 81 9.84 5.68 2.52
N ALA A 82 10.55 6.34 3.42
CA ALA A 82 11.29 7.57 3.12
C ALA A 82 12.79 7.40 3.39
N HIS A 83 13.60 8.05 2.56
CA HIS A 83 15.05 8.06 2.66
C HIS A 83 15.57 9.46 2.36
N ARG A 84 16.64 9.90 3.03
CA ARG A 84 17.31 11.15 2.68
C ARG A 84 17.93 11.03 1.29
N ARG A 85 17.79 12.07 0.47
CA ARG A 85 18.25 12.09 -0.92
C ARG A 85 19.78 12.02 -1.03
N ASP A 86 20.49 12.66 -0.11
CA ASP A 86 21.95 12.79 -0.10
C ASP A 86 22.67 11.51 0.33
N SER A 87 22.07 10.76 1.24
CA SER A 87 22.72 9.66 1.97
C SER A 87 22.02 8.31 1.80
N GLY A 88 20.77 8.29 1.31
CA GLY A 88 19.95 7.08 1.21
C GLY A 88 19.52 6.50 2.56
N VAL A 89 19.91 7.12 3.67
CA VAL A 89 19.54 6.70 5.03
C VAL A 89 18.04 6.91 5.24
N GLN A 90 17.40 5.96 5.93
CA GLN A 90 15.98 6.03 6.26
C GLN A 90 15.64 7.36 6.94
N ALA A 91 14.53 7.95 6.52
CA ALA A 91 13.98 9.18 7.06
C ALA A 91 12.54 8.96 7.50
N SER A 92 12.04 9.85 8.36
CA SER A 92 10.62 9.87 8.71
C SER A 92 9.84 10.67 7.68
N LEU A 93 8.69 10.15 7.27
CA LEU A 93 7.69 10.87 6.48
C LEU A 93 6.49 11.18 7.37
N SER A 94 5.83 12.32 7.16
CA SER A 94 4.61 12.64 7.91
C SER A 94 3.52 11.61 7.59
N LEU A 95 2.71 11.23 8.60
CA LEU A 95 1.57 10.34 8.35
C LEU A 95 0.59 10.94 7.34
N THR A 96 0.46 12.27 7.32
CA THR A 96 -0.35 13.02 6.36
C THR A 96 0.13 12.82 4.93
N GLU A 97 1.44 12.87 4.68
CA GLU A 97 2.00 12.61 3.35
C GLU A 97 1.88 11.13 2.97
N CYS A 98 2.12 10.20 3.90
CA CYS A 98 1.89 8.77 3.67
C CYS A 98 0.45 8.47 3.25
N ASP A 99 -0.53 9.02 3.97
CA ASP A 99 -1.95 8.85 3.63
C ASP A 99 -2.30 9.49 2.29
N SER A 100 -1.65 10.62 1.97
CA SER A 100 -1.85 11.31 0.71
C SER A 100 -1.30 10.52 -0.47
N TRP A 101 -0.18 9.81 -0.31
CA TRP A 101 0.32 8.84 -1.29
C TRP A 101 -0.67 7.69 -1.49
N LEU A 102 -1.24 7.16 -0.41
CA LEU A 102 -2.26 6.12 -0.52
C LEU A 102 -3.52 6.62 -1.25
N ARG A 103 -4.05 7.80 -0.90
CA ARG A 103 -5.20 8.45 -1.58
C ARG A 103 -4.90 8.83 -3.03
N ALA A 104 -3.64 9.14 -3.33
CA ALA A 104 -3.21 9.38 -4.69
C ALA A 104 -3.20 8.06 -5.48
N LEU A 105 -2.77 6.95 -4.87
CA LEU A 105 -2.69 5.63 -5.50
C LEU A 105 -4.05 4.94 -5.65
N LEU A 106 -4.89 4.93 -4.62
CA LEU A 106 -6.15 4.17 -4.61
C LEU A 106 -7.35 5.02 -5.03
N PRO A 107 -8.35 4.43 -5.70
CA PRO A 107 -9.64 5.09 -5.95
C PRO A 107 -10.33 5.47 -4.64
N GLY A 108 -11.07 6.57 -4.64
CA GLY A 108 -11.79 7.07 -3.46
C GLY A 108 -12.61 6.02 -2.70
N PRO A 109 -13.44 5.18 -3.37
CA PRO A 109 -14.24 4.15 -2.70
C PRO A 109 -13.42 3.05 -2.04
N TRP A 110 -12.14 2.88 -2.39
CA TRP A 110 -11.29 1.84 -1.80
C TRP A 110 -10.75 2.29 -0.43
N MET A 111 -10.69 3.60 -0.20
CA MET A 111 -10.17 4.18 1.03
C MET A 111 -11.00 3.83 2.27
N THR A 112 -12.31 3.57 2.11
CA THR A 112 -13.19 3.13 3.22
C THR A 112 -12.85 1.72 3.73
N HIS A 113 -12.12 0.94 2.94
CA HIS A 113 -11.69 -0.42 3.26
C HIS A 113 -10.19 -0.51 3.51
N ALA A 114 -9.49 0.62 3.52
CA ALA A 114 -8.06 0.67 3.81
C ALA A 114 -7.82 0.67 5.32
N TYR A 115 -6.81 -0.08 5.74
CA TYR A 115 -6.34 -0.15 7.11
C TYR A 115 -4.90 0.34 7.15
N ARG A 116 -4.56 1.18 8.13
CA ARG A 116 -3.16 1.49 8.44
C ARG A 116 -2.65 0.44 9.43
N CYS A 117 -1.50 -0.16 9.12
CA CYS A 117 -0.89 -1.18 9.94
C CYS A 117 0.29 -0.60 10.72
N CYS A 118 0.23 -0.74 12.04
CA CYS A 118 1.37 -0.48 12.90
C CYS A 118 2.40 -1.58 12.68
N CYS A 119 3.56 -1.24 12.13
CA CYS A 119 4.69 -2.18 12.06
C CYS A 119 5.16 -2.47 13.50
N SER A 120 4.82 -3.65 14.04
CA SER A 120 5.19 -4.08 15.39
C SER A 120 6.64 -4.58 15.50
N THR A 121 7.48 -4.40 14.49
CA THR A 121 8.78 -5.09 14.38
C THR A 121 9.97 -4.13 14.26
N GLY A 122 10.58 -3.78 15.41
CA GLY A 122 11.97 -3.33 15.54
C GLY A 122 12.36 -1.96 14.96
N SER A 123 13.51 -1.43 15.38
CA SER A 123 14.00 -0.11 14.93
C SER A 123 14.27 -0.02 13.41
N ALA A 124 14.46 -1.16 12.75
CA ALA A 124 14.68 -1.26 11.30
C ALA A 124 13.47 -0.82 10.46
N ASN A 125 12.26 -0.82 11.03
CA ASN A 125 11.02 -0.47 10.32
C ASN A 125 10.39 0.85 10.80
N ALA A 126 11.09 1.62 11.65
CA ALA A 126 10.56 2.83 12.29
C ALA A 126 10.20 3.97 11.32
N GLY A 127 10.62 3.88 10.05
CA GLY A 127 10.29 4.85 8.99
C GLY A 127 9.43 4.30 7.84
N ILE A 128 8.79 3.14 8.01
CA ILE A 128 7.90 2.55 7.00
C ILE A 128 6.46 2.60 7.51
N VAL A 129 5.57 3.20 6.73
CA VAL A 129 4.12 3.18 6.99
C VAL A 129 3.47 2.20 6.02
N SER A 130 2.79 1.20 6.58
CA SER A 130 2.15 0.14 5.81
C SER A 130 0.64 0.26 5.87
N TYR A 131 -0.01 -0.02 4.76
CA TYR A 131 -1.45 -0.04 4.60
C TYR A 131 -1.89 -1.38 4.03
N ARG A 132 -3.08 -1.84 4.40
CA ARG A 132 -3.68 -3.05 3.83
C ARG A 132 -5.07 -2.76 3.30
N LEU A 133 -5.39 -3.38 2.16
CA LEU A 133 -6.71 -3.43 1.56
C LEU A 133 -7.04 -4.90 1.28
N PHE A 134 -8.30 -5.26 1.50
CA PHE A 134 -8.81 -6.60 1.23
C PHE A 134 -9.76 -6.54 0.05
N LEU A 135 -9.51 -7.40 -0.93
CA LEU A 135 -10.29 -7.53 -2.16
C LEU A 135 -10.92 -8.91 -2.20
N ASP A 136 -12.21 -9.00 -2.52
CA ASP A 136 -12.89 -10.28 -2.74
C ASP A 136 -12.44 -10.95 -4.06
N ALA A 137 -13.00 -12.12 -4.35
CA ALA A 137 -12.74 -12.86 -5.60
C ALA A 137 -13.06 -12.07 -6.89
N PHE A 138 -13.90 -11.04 -6.80
CA PHE A 138 -14.26 -10.14 -7.91
C PHE A 138 -13.42 -8.86 -7.93
N HIS A 139 -12.35 -8.80 -7.14
CA HIS A 139 -11.49 -7.63 -6.99
C HIS A 139 -12.21 -6.38 -6.48
N LYS A 140 -13.27 -6.57 -5.69
CA LYS A 140 -13.98 -5.48 -5.03
C LYS A 140 -13.45 -5.29 -3.61
N PRO A 141 -13.22 -4.04 -3.17
CA PRO A 141 -12.91 -3.74 -1.78
C PRO A 141 -13.96 -4.33 -0.85
N THR A 142 -13.49 -4.99 0.20
CA THR A 142 -14.34 -5.61 1.23
C THR A 142 -13.71 -5.38 2.60
N PRO A 143 -14.48 -5.38 3.71
CA PRO A 143 -13.91 -5.36 5.04
C PRO A 143 -12.90 -6.49 5.26
N LYS A 144 -11.99 -6.30 6.21
CA LYS A 144 -11.03 -7.34 6.59
C LYS A 144 -11.77 -8.66 6.94
N PRO A 145 -11.44 -9.79 6.29
CA PRO A 145 -11.98 -11.09 6.67
C PRO A 145 -11.63 -11.46 8.12
N ALA A 146 -12.51 -12.20 8.80
CA ALA A 146 -12.29 -12.60 10.19
C ALA A 146 -11.11 -13.57 10.31
N GLU A 147 -10.92 -14.39 9.27
CA GLU A 147 -9.92 -15.44 9.13
C GLU A 147 -8.51 -14.87 8.90
N VAL A 148 -8.41 -13.63 8.42
CA VAL A 148 -7.11 -12.98 8.20
C VAL A 148 -6.64 -12.34 9.51
N LEU A 149 -5.62 -12.96 10.11
CA LEU A 149 -4.89 -12.47 11.27
C LEU A 149 -4.03 -11.26 10.86
N ALA A 150 -4.63 -10.06 10.86
CA ALA A 150 -3.93 -8.80 10.67
C ALA A 150 -3.91 -8.01 11.99
N GLU A 151 -3.23 -8.56 12.99
CA GLU A 151 -2.99 -7.86 14.24
C GLU A 151 -2.27 -6.52 13.99
N GLY A 152 -2.65 -5.47 14.70
CA GLY A 152 -2.02 -4.15 14.60
C GLY A 152 -2.47 -3.27 13.42
N CYS A 153 -3.48 -3.66 12.63
CA CYS A 153 -4.07 -2.80 11.60
C CYS A 153 -5.36 -2.14 12.08
N GLN A 154 -5.45 -0.82 11.93
CA GLN A 154 -6.62 0.00 12.28
C GLN A 154 -7.26 0.58 11.01
N PRO A 155 -8.60 0.71 10.95
CA PRO A 155 -9.26 1.38 9.84
C PRO A 155 -8.68 2.78 9.64
N LEU A 156 -8.38 3.14 8.39
CA LEU A 156 -7.95 4.49 8.08
C LEU A 156 -9.17 5.41 8.21
N GLN A 157 -9.23 6.18 9.29
CA GLN A 157 -10.32 7.13 9.49
C GLN A 157 -10.33 8.16 8.35
N LEU A 158 -11.45 8.24 7.64
CA LEU A 158 -11.71 9.30 6.69
C LEU A 158 -12.11 10.54 7.48
N LEU A 159 -11.16 11.45 7.70
CA LEU A 159 -11.43 12.82 8.15
C LEU A 159 -12.01 13.63 6.98
#